data_AF-A0A1Z5KJD9-F1
#
_entry.id   AF-A0A1Z5KJD9-F1
#
_cell.length_a   1.000
_cell.length_b   1.000
_cell.length_c   1.000
_cell.angle_alpha   90.00
_cell.angle_beta   90.00
_cell.angle_gamma   90.00
#
_symmetry.space_group_name_H-M   'P 1'
#
loop_
_entity.id
_entity.type
_entity.pdbx_description
1 polymer ?
#
loop_
_entity_poly.entity_id
_entity_poly.type
_entity_poly.pdbx_seq_one_letter_code
_entity_poly.pdbx_strand_id
1 'polypeptide(L)'
;MVTSSFNSRNNKDTTSTAPPSIPINLGKPSLRRRLEAYYQLVSPQQISDEHWKDRFAQIWQKYGGTVEGERQLARKLHKKYGTQVLLQLTTEETQSTKEPPGNLSSDAPQQYIEEWYELRPQEQDSGVIIFTSNCFDPVAALQQPLHVVAEVNKTAFALSQQRLERVDQCRPYLPTCDPQYRAATATIRREAPTMIQKASASCWESTAMPSYAILYKAMHSNQKIRVLVRYVDGMRGTITGKLLAYDKHLNLLLQRAQETFSPRNPVEHDETTGMRTVDREIARRLAGKFQRRSLSQVLVRGDNVVLVYWAAEEQSSRTVSRYRPHAPKTTFGSVGCASVMKR
;
A
#
# COMPACT_ATOMS: atom_id res chain seq x y z
N MET A 1 38.57 34.69 48.63
CA MET A 1 38.13 33.31 48.35
C MET A 1 37.04 33.39 47.30
N VAL A 2 37.40 33.07 46.05
CA VAL A 2 36.53 33.19 44.87
C VAL A 2 36.48 31.81 44.25
N THR A 3 35.28 31.24 44.13
CA THR A 3 35.02 30.02 43.37
C THR A 3 33.85 30.30 42.43
N SER A 4 34.17 30.56 41.17
CA SER A 4 33.23 30.62 40.05
C SER A 4 33.22 29.28 39.32
N SER A 5 32.15 28.51 39.46
CA SER A 5 31.96 27.24 38.75
C SER A 5 31.32 27.49 37.39
N PHE A 6 32.08 27.33 36.32
CA PHE A 6 31.59 27.23 34.94
C PHE A 6 31.26 25.77 34.63
N ASN A 7 29.99 25.46 34.36
CA ASN A 7 29.56 24.18 33.82
C ASN A 7 29.30 24.35 32.31
N SER A 8 30.23 23.86 31.49
CA SER A 8 30.10 23.84 30.03
C SER A 8 29.25 22.64 29.59
N ARG A 9 28.07 22.92 29.02
CA ARG A 9 27.23 21.94 28.33
C ARG A 9 27.69 21.82 26.88
N ASN A 10 28.35 20.71 26.54
CA ASN A 10 28.56 20.29 25.15
C ASN A 10 27.34 19.47 24.69
N ASN A 11 26.41 20.11 23.97
CA ASN A 11 25.46 19.40 23.11
C ASN A 11 26.10 19.19 21.74
N LYS A 12 26.39 17.93 21.39
CA LYS A 12 26.68 17.51 20.02
C LYS A 12 25.38 17.03 19.39
N ASP A 13 24.77 17.88 18.57
CA ASP A 13 23.70 17.48 17.66
C ASP A 13 24.30 16.63 16.52
N THR A 14 24.04 15.32 16.53
CA THR A 14 24.28 14.45 15.38
C THR A 14 23.04 14.45 14.50
N THR A 15 23.01 15.36 13.52
CA THR A 15 22.03 15.35 12.43
C THR A 15 22.29 14.13 11.54
N SER A 16 21.45 13.11 11.69
CA SER A 16 21.38 11.95 10.79
C SER A 16 21.03 12.42 9.38
N THR A 17 22.04 12.50 8.53
CA THR A 17 21.89 12.85 7.11
C THR A 17 21.44 11.58 6.39
N ALA A 18 20.22 11.59 5.85
CA ALA A 18 19.71 10.46 5.08
C ALA A 18 20.65 10.15 3.90
N PRO A 19 20.98 8.87 3.64
CA PRO A 19 21.89 8.53 2.56
C PRO A 19 21.29 8.89 1.20
N PRO A 20 22.10 9.35 0.24
CA PRO A 20 21.63 9.74 -1.08
C PRO A 20 21.00 8.55 -1.83
N SER A 21 19.78 8.75 -2.32
CA SER A 21 19.07 7.78 -3.17
C SER A 21 19.80 7.67 -4.52
N ILE A 22 20.42 6.52 -4.77
CA ILE A 22 21.16 6.25 -6.02
C ILE A 22 20.14 5.94 -7.14
N PRO A 23 20.18 6.62 -8.29
CA PRO A 23 19.31 6.32 -9.42
C PRO A 23 19.62 4.93 -9.98
N ILE A 24 18.57 4.14 -10.20
CA ILE A 24 18.67 2.70 -10.45
C ILE A 24 18.38 2.39 -11.92
N ASN A 25 19.43 2.19 -12.73
CA ASN A 25 19.30 1.66 -14.09
C ASN A 25 19.40 0.12 -14.09
N LEU A 26 18.66 -0.53 -14.99
CA LEU A 26 18.69 -1.99 -15.22
C LEU A 26 19.95 -2.37 -16.00
N GLY A 27 21.02 -2.71 -15.30
CA GLY A 27 22.25 -3.16 -15.93
C GLY A 27 23.17 -3.89 -14.97
N LYS A 28 24.00 -4.78 -15.49
CA LYS A 28 25.05 -5.47 -14.73
C LYS A 28 25.87 -4.55 -13.79
N PRO A 29 26.24 -3.30 -14.14
CA PRO A 29 26.93 -2.41 -13.20
C PRO A 29 26.06 -1.93 -12.02
N SER A 30 24.73 -1.90 -12.15
CA SER A 30 23.83 -1.47 -11.07
C SER A 30 23.63 -2.53 -10.00
N LEU A 31 23.66 -3.82 -10.36
CA LEU A 31 23.61 -4.92 -9.37
C LEU A 31 24.83 -4.89 -8.44
N ARG A 32 26.02 -4.62 -9.00
CA ARG A 32 27.25 -4.55 -8.20
C ARG A 32 27.17 -3.46 -7.13
N ARG A 33 26.79 -2.25 -7.52
CA ARG A 33 26.62 -1.12 -6.58
C ARG A 33 25.55 -1.41 -5.51
N ARG A 34 24.43 -2.04 -5.89
CA ARG A 34 23.37 -2.43 -4.94
C ARG A 34 23.84 -3.49 -3.95
N LEU A 35 24.61 -4.49 -4.38
CA LEU A 35 25.19 -5.49 -3.49
C LEU A 35 26.24 -4.87 -2.56
N GLU A 36 27.09 -3.97 -3.05
CA GLU A 36 28.09 -3.28 -2.23
C GLU A 36 27.41 -2.49 -1.11
N ALA A 37 26.40 -1.68 -1.44
CA ALA A 37 25.61 -0.94 -0.46
C ALA A 37 24.90 -1.87 0.54
N TYR A 38 24.34 -3.00 0.07
CA TYR A 38 23.68 -3.99 0.92
C TYR A 38 24.64 -4.60 1.96
N TYR A 39 25.81 -5.06 1.54
CA TYR A 39 26.76 -5.70 2.44
C TYR A 39 27.46 -4.71 3.38
N GLN A 40 27.65 -3.45 2.97
CA GLN A 40 28.13 -2.40 3.87
C GLN A 40 27.18 -2.21 5.06
N LEU A 41 25.88 -2.33 4.82
CA LEU A 41 24.84 -2.18 5.85
C LEU A 41 24.70 -3.43 6.73
N VAL A 42 24.69 -4.63 6.14
CA VAL A 42 24.35 -5.88 6.84
C VAL A 42 25.56 -6.56 7.48
N SER A 43 26.74 -6.47 6.86
CA SER A 43 27.94 -7.15 7.35
C SER A 43 29.23 -6.43 6.90
N PRO A 44 29.57 -5.29 7.52
CA PRO A 44 30.72 -4.47 7.11
C PRO A 44 32.06 -5.23 7.22
N GLN A 45 32.15 -6.19 8.16
CA GLN A 45 33.32 -7.06 8.34
C GLN A 45 33.60 -7.95 7.12
N GLN A 46 32.59 -8.28 6.31
CA GLN A 46 32.80 -9.08 5.10
C GLN A 46 33.40 -8.27 3.94
N ILE A 47 33.34 -6.94 4.02
CA ILE A 47 33.88 -6.03 3.00
C ILE A 47 35.32 -5.60 3.31
N SER A 48 35.83 -5.82 4.52
CA SER A 48 37.24 -5.58 4.83
C SER A 48 38.19 -6.63 4.22
N ASP A 49 37.69 -7.83 3.88
CA ASP A 49 38.52 -8.92 3.34
C ASP A 49 38.81 -8.75 1.84
N GLU A 50 40.06 -8.65 1.39
CA GLU A 50 40.38 -8.43 -0.04
C GLU A 50 39.67 -9.38 -1.03
N HIS A 51 39.37 -10.62 -0.59
CA HIS A 51 38.64 -11.63 -1.36
C HIS A 51 37.14 -11.40 -1.54
N TRP A 52 36.55 -10.36 -0.94
CA TRP A 52 35.12 -10.07 -1.11
C TRP A 52 34.78 -9.72 -2.56
N LYS A 53 35.70 -9.06 -3.28
CA LYS A 53 35.52 -8.69 -4.68
C LYS A 53 35.34 -9.90 -5.59
N ASP A 54 36.09 -10.98 -5.35
CA ASP A 54 36.02 -12.22 -6.14
C ASP A 54 34.69 -12.96 -5.89
N ARG A 55 34.27 -13.03 -4.62
CA ARG A 55 32.95 -13.59 -4.26
C ARG A 55 31.81 -12.81 -4.90
N PHE A 56 31.93 -11.48 -4.96
CA PHE A 56 30.96 -10.62 -5.64
C PHE A 56 30.94 -10.85 -7.13
N ALA A 57 32.12 -10.99 -7.77
CA ALA A 57 32.21 -11.30 -9.19
C ALA A 57 31.51 -12.64 -9.52
N GLN A 58 31.65 -13.66 -8.67
CA GLN A 58 30.96 -14.94 -8.82
C GLN A 58 29.44 -14.81 -8.67
N ILE A 59 28.96 -14.06 -7.67
CA ILE A 59 27.52 -13.80 -7.47
C ILE A 59 26.97 -13.02 -8.67
N TRP A 60 27.72 -12.02 -9.14
CA TRP A 60 27.39 -11.20 -10.29
C TRP A 60 27.32 -12.01 -11.58
N GLN A 61 28.27 -12.92 -11.82
CA GLN A 61 28.27 -13.77 -13.01
C GLN A 61 27.12 -14.79 -12.98
N LYS A 62 26.70 -15.22 -11.80
CA LYS A 62 25.63 -16.22 -11.62
C LYS A 62 24.21 -15.63 -11.64
N TYR A 63 24.04 -14.41 -11.13
CA TYR A 63 22.71 -13.81 -10.91
C TYR A 63 22.51 -12.47 -11.62
N GLY A 64 23.55 -11.86 -12.17
CA GLY A 64 23.47 -10.57 -12.85
C GLY A 64 23.06 -10.67 -14.32
N GLY A 65 22.47 -9.60 -14.83
CA GLY A 65 22.11 -9.45 -16.24
C GLY A 65 20.73 -9.98 -16.63
N THR A 66 20.01 -10.64 -15.71
CA THR A 66 18.61 -11.04 -15.89
C THR A 66 17.78 -10.69 -14.65
N VAL A 67 16.52 -10.31 -14.87
CA VAL A 67 15.60 -9.92 -13.78
C VAL A 67 15.29 -11.12 -12.86
N GLU A 68 15.17 -12.31 -13.43
CA GLU A 68 14.92 -13.56 -12.71
C GLU A 68 16.11 -13.92 -11.81
N GLY A 69 17.34 -13.74 -12.30
CA GLY A 69 18.57 -13.98 -11.55
C GLY A 69 18.65 -13.07 -10.32
N GLU A 70 18.37 -11.79 -10.49
CA GLU A 70 18.35 -10.82 -9.39
C GLU A 70 17.24 -11.13 -8.37
N ARG A 71 16.03 -11.52 -8.82
CA ARG A 71 14.94 -11.96 -7.93
C ARG A 71 15.32 -13.18 -7.11
N GLN A 72 15.97 -14.16 -7.72
CA GLN A 72 16.44 -15.35 -7.00
C GLN A 72 17.50 -14.99 -5.95
N LEU A 73 18.43 -14.10 -6.30
CA LEU A 73 19.44 -13.60 -5.36
C LEU A 73 18.79 -12.86 -4.18
N ALA A 74 17.84 -11.96 -4.43
CA ALA A 74 17.13 -11.24 -3.39
C ALA A 74 16.43 -12.19 -2.41
N ARG A 75 15.76 -13.24 -2.90
CA ARG A 75 15.13 -14.28 -2.04
C ARG A 75 16.16 -15.02 -1.18
N LYS A 76 17.33 -15.34 -1.73
CA LYS A 76 18.40 -16.02 -0.98
C LYS A 76 18.99 -15.13 0.11
N LEU A 77 19.23 -13.85 -0.21
CA LEU A 77 19.72 -12.87 0.77
C LEU A 77 18.69 -12.65 1.88
N HIS A 78 17.42 -12.52 1.52
CA HIS A 78 16.32 -12.40 2.49
C HIS A 78 16.23 -13.62 3.42
N LYS A 79 16.37 -14.84 2.90
CA LYS A 79 16.39 -16.05 3.73
C LYS A 79 17.58 -16.08 4.71
N LYS A 80 18.73 -15.53 4.31
CA LYS A 80 19.97 -15.58 5.09
C LYS A 80 20.05 -14.48 6.16
N TYR A 81 19.59 -13.27 5.84
CA TYR A 81 19.76 -12.08 6.68
C TYR A 81 18.44 -11.48 7.19
N GLY A 82 17.30 -12.05 6.80
CA GLY A 82 15.97 -11.62 7.25
C GLY A 82 15.40 -10.42 6.49
N THR A 83 14.39 -9.78 7.07
CA THR A 83 13.62 -8.68 6.47
C THR A 83 14.21 -7.29 6.74
N GLN A 84 15.30 -7.20 7.52
CA GLN A 84 15.86 -5.92 7.95
C GLN A 84 16.38 -5.07 6.78
N VAL A 85 16.80 -5.69 5.68
CA VAL A 85 17.25 -5.00 4.47
C VAL A 85 16.77 -5.77 3.25
N LEU A 86 15.93 -5.15 2.44
CA LEU A 86 15.50 -5.72 1.16
C LEU A 86 16.41 -5.19 0.05
N LEU A 87 17.01 -6.10 -0.72
CA LEU A 87 17.68 -5.72 -1.96
C LEU A 87 16.59 -5.17 -2.89
N GLN A 88 16.59 -3.85 -3.12
CA GLN A 88 15.61 -3.19 -3.99
C GLN A 88 15.72 -3.76 -5.41
N LEU A 89 14.73 -4.59 -5.77
CA LEU A 89 14.56 -5.11 -7.11
C LEU A 89 14.08 -3.96 -8.01
N THR A 90 14.64 -3.88 -9.20
CA THR A 90 14.42 -2.79 -10.16
C THR A 90 13.03 -2.76 -10.80
N THR A 91 12.17 -3.72 -10.48
CA THR A 91 10.83 -3.82 -11.05
C THR A 91 9.85 -4.19 -9.96
N GLU A 92 9.23 -3.20 -9.32
CA GLU A 92 7.84 -3.37 -8.90
C GLU A 92 6.96 -3.12 -10.14
N GLU A 93 7.04 -4.03 -11.11
CA GLU A 93 5.93 -4.27 -12.00
C GLU A 93 4.84 -4.88 -11.13
N THR A 94 3.90 -4.03 -10.75
CA THR A 94 2.60 -4.37 -10.19
C THR A 94 2.06 -5.58 -10.94
N GLN A 95 2.04 -6.74 -10.29
CA GLN A 95 1.51 -7.97 -10.86
C GLN A 95 0.01 -7.79 -11.13
N SER A 96 -0.34 -7.32 -12.32
CA SER A 96 -1.71 -7.38 -12.81
C SER A 96 -2.04 -8.83 -13.13
N THR A 97 -3.25 -9.19 -12.74
CA THR A 97 -3.81 -10.52 -12.73
C THR A 97 -3.90 -11.10 -14.15
N LYS A 98 -3.55 -12.39 -14.31
CA LYS A 98 -3.74 -13.19 -15.52
C LYS A 98 -5.22 -13.17 -15.95
N GLU A 99 -5.50 -12.75 -17.18
CA GLU A 99 -6.73 -13.02 -17.92
C GLU A 99 -6.52 -14.15 -18.96
N PRO A 100 -7.58 -14.87 -19.37
CA PRO A 100 -7.48 -16.05 -20.26
C PRO A 100 -7.27 -15.65 -21.73
N PRO A 101 -6.86 -16.59 -22.60
CA PRO A 101 -6.39 -16.28 -23.95
C PRO A 101 -7.56 -15.95 -24.89
N GLY A 102 -7.77 -14.66 -25.13
CA GLY A 102 -8.53 -14.13 -26.25
C GLY A 102 -7.60 -13.80 -27.42
N ASN A 103 -7.93 -14.29 -28.60
CA ASN A 103 -7.22 -14.14 -29.86
C ASN A 103 -7.01 -12.68 -30.31
N LEU A 104 -5.85 -12.44 -30.96
CA LEU A 104 -5.43 -11.27 -31.79
C LEU A 104 -5.10 -10.02 -30.96
N SER A 105 -3.88 -9.45 -30.92
CA SER A 105 -2.82 -9.29 -31.93
C SER A 105 -1.45 -9.34 -31.23
N SER A 106 -0.39 -9.60 -31.99
CA SER A 106 0.99 -9.64 -31.49
C SER A 106 1.53 -8.27 -31.07
N ASP A 107 1.05 -7.72 -29.95
CA ASP A 107 1.75 -6.63 -29.26
C ASP A 107 2.85 -7.25 -28.41
N ALA A 108 3.95 -7.63 -29.07
CA ALA A 108 5.21 -7.79 -28.36
C ALA A 108 5.51 -6.47 -27.63
N PRO A 109 6.00 -6.49 -26.38
CA PRO A 109 6.40 -5.27 -25.69
C PRO A 109 7.46 -4.59 -26.54
N GLN A 110 7.08 -3.52 -27.24
CA GLN A 110 8.02 -2.75 -28.04
C GLN A 110 9.06 -2.22 -27.08
N GLN A 111 10.27 -2.75 -27.22
CA GLN A 111 11.42 -2.34 -26.45
C GLN A 111 11.64 -0.86 -26.77
N TYR A 112 11.52 0.01 -25.77
CA TYR A 112 11.72 1.45 -25.94
C TYR A 112 13.16 1.68 -26.44
N ILE A 113 13.28 2.17 -27.68
CA ILE A 113 14.56 2.54 -28.27
C ILE A 113 14.76 4.03 -28.01
N GLU A 114 15.90 4.43 -27.43
CA GLU A 114 16.20 5.83 -27.12
C GLU A 114 16.18 6.74 -28.36
N GLU A 115 16.42 6.15 -29.54
CA GLU A 115 16.33 6.80 -30.86
C GLU A 115 14.97 7.45 -31.12
N TRP A 116 13.89 7.04 -30.45
CA TRP A 116 12.57 7.66 -30.58
C TRP A 116 12.48 9.07 -29.99
N TYR A 117 13.45 9.46 -29.17
CA TYR A 117 13.54 10.80 -28.58
C TYR A 117 14.55 11.70 -29.30
N GLU A 118 15.26 11.19 -30.30
CA GLU A 118 16.14 12.00 -31.13
C GLU A 118 15.34 12.82 -32.13
N LEU A 119 15.70 14.10 -32.26
CA LEU A 119 15.05 15.02 -33.18
C LEU A 119 15.27 14.61 -34.63
N ARG A 120 14.19 14.42 -35.38
CA ARG A 120 14.27 14.12 -36.80
C ARG A 120 14.85 15.33 -37.55
N PRO A 121 15.58 15.13 -38.66
CA PRO A 121 16.13 16.24 -39.45
C PRO A 121 15.09 17.25 -39.95
N GLN A 122 13.81 16.84 -40.02
CA GLN A 122 12.68 17.68 -40.43
C GLN A 122 12.09 18.51 -39.28
N GLU A 123 12.36 18.12 -38.04
CA GLU A 123 11.95 18.82 -36.82
C GLU A 123 13.01 19.83 -36.38
N GLN A 124 14.29 19.55 -36.67
CA GLN A 124 15.38 20.48 -36.42
C GLN A 124 15.22 21.74 -37.28
N ASP A 125 15.25 22.91 -36.63
CA ASP A 125 15.16 24.23 -37.24
C ASP A 125 13.85 24.48 -38.03
N SER A 126 12.80 23.70 -37.78
CA SER A 126 11.51 23.88 -38.46
C SER A 126 10.80 25.17 -38.02
N GLY A 127 11.09 25.62 -36.79
CA GLY A 127 10.41 26.77 -36.16
C GLY A 127 8.93 26.53 -35.83
N VAL A 128 8.40 25.32 -36.04
CA VAL A 128 7.00 24.99 -35.84
C VAL A 128 6.74 24.66 -34.37
N ILE A 129 6.02 25.54 -33.68
CA ILE A 129 5.72 25.39 -32.24
C ILE A 129 4.37 24.71 -31.94
N ILE A 130 3.70 24.14 -32.96
CA ILE A 130 2.42 23.43 -32.81
C ILE A 130 2.68 21.98 -32.38
N PHE A 131 2.21 21.58 -31.19
CA PHE A 131 2.48 20.25 -30.58
C PHE A 131 1.92 19.08 -31.39
N THR A 132 0.87 19.30 -32.16
CA THR A 132 0.25 18.26 -32.99
C THR A 132 0.86 18.15 -34.39
N SER A 133 1.80 19.02 -34.74
CA SER A 133 2.47 19.00 -36.05
C SER A 133 3.51 17.87 -36.11
N ASN A 134 3.64 17.25 -37.28
CA ASN A 134 4.66 16.24 -37.54
C ASN A 134 6.08 16.83 -37.68
N CYS A 135 6.19 18.16 -37.78
CA CYS A 135 7.46 18.88 -37.82
C CYS A 135 7.66 19.73 -36.56
N PHE A 136 7.06 19.34 -35.43
CA PHE A 136 7.18 20.10 -34.18
C PHE A 136 8.65 20.23 -33.74
N ASP A 137 9.11 21.46 -33.54
CA ASP A 137 10.46 21.77 -33.07
C ASP A 137 10.43 22.11 -31.57
N PRO A 138 10.91 21.21 -30.70
CA PRO A 138 10.89 21.43 -29.26
C PRO A 138 11.87 22.53 -28.83
N VAL A 139 12.96 22.77 -29.58
CA VAL A 139 13.95 23.79 -29.23
C VAL A 139 13.37 25.17 -29.51
N ALA A 140 12.74 25.36 -30.69
CA ALA A 140 12.03 26.59 -31.02
C ALA A 140 10.89 26.85 -30.02
N ALA A 141 10.11 25.83 -29.66
CA ALA A 141 9.02 25.97 -28.69
C ALA A 141 9.50 26.40 -27.29
N LEU A 142 10.66 25.88 -26.83
CA LEU A 142 11.25 26.25 -25.53
C LEU A 142 11.84 27.67 -25.52
N GLN A 143 12.28 28.19 -26.67
CA GLN A 143 12.80 29.54 -26.80
C GLN A 143 11.70 30.61 -26.86
N GLN A 144 10.47 30.24 -27.25
CA GLN A 144 9.35 31.17 -27.35
C GLN A 144 8.72 31.48 -25.97
N PRO A 145 8.20 32.71 -25.76
CA PRO A 145 7.45 33.02 -24.56
C PRO A 145 6.21 32.12 -24.40
N LEU A 146 5.91 31.70 -23.17
CA LEU A 146 4.81 30.76 -22.86
C LEU A 146 3.45 31.20 -23.44
N HIS A 147 3.14 32.50 -23.46
CA HIS A 147 1.88 33.00 -23.99
C HIS A 147 1.75 32.79 -25.51
N VAL A 148 2.86 32.88 -26.26
CA VAL A 148 2.89 32.60 -27.70
C VAL A 148 2.64 31.11 -27.96
N VAL A 149 3.31 30.25 -27.18
CA VAL A 149 3.12 28.80 -27.24
C VAL A 149 1.69 28.41 -26.88
N ALA A 150 1.11 29.03 -25.85
CA ALA A 150 -0.26 28.78 -25.41
C ALA A 150 -1.31 29.24 -26.45
N GLU A 151 -1.11 30.41 -27.07
CA GLU A 151 -1.99 30.93 -28.12
C GLU A 151 -1.99 30.06 -29.38
N VAL A 152 -0.86 29.44 -29.72
CA VAL A 152 -0.78 28.53 -30.87
C VAL A 152 -1.34 27.13 -30.52
N ASN A 153 -1.26 26.73 -29.26
CA ASN A 153 -1.68 25.41 -28.78
C ASN A 153 -2.93 25.45 -27.88
N LYS A 154 -3.92 26.28 -28.24
CA LYS A 154 -5.13 26.51 -27.41
C LYS A 154 -5.83 25.23 -26.99
N THR A 155 -5.91 24.24 -27.88
CA THR A 155 -6.58 22.96 -27.60
C THR A 155 -5.86 22.15 -26.52
N ALA A 156 -4.52 22.11 -26.56
CA ALA A 156 -3.72 21.41 -25.56
C ALA A 156 -3.80 22.09 -24.18
N PHE A 157 -3.70 23.43 -24.13
CA PHE A 157 -3.72 24.19 -22.88
C PHE A 157 -5.13 24.40 -22.30
N ALA A 158 -6.19 24.42 -23.11
CA ALA A 158 -7.56 24.42 -22.60
C ALA A 158 -7.87 23.15 -21.78
N LEU A 159 -7.21 22.04 -22.12
CA LEU A 159 -7.41 20.74 -21.48
C LEU A 159 -6.49 20.52 -20.28
N SER A 160 -5.39 21.27 -20.12
CA SER A 160 -4.55 21.19 -18.91
C SER A 160 -5.26 21.69 -17.65
N GLN A 161 -6.42 22.35 -17.77
CA GLN A 161 -7.32 22.61 -16.65
C GLN A 161 -7.98 21.32 -16.12
N GLN A 162 -8.14 20.30 -16.97
CA GLN A 162 -8.47 18.95 -16.53
C GLN A 162 -7.17 18.22 -16.20
N ARG A 163 -6.95 17.98 -14.91
CA ARG A 163 -5.80 17.20 -14.43
C ARG A 163 -5.79 15.84 -15.14
N LEU A 164 -4.83 15.63 -16.04
CA LEU A 164 -4.64 14.36 -16.73
C LEU A 164 -4.10 13.35 -15.71
N GLU A 165 -4.95 12.43 -15.25
CA GLU A 165 -4.61 11.48 -14.19
C GLU A 165 -4.00 10.19 -14.72
N ARG A 166 -4.21 9.89 -16.01
CA ARG A 166 -3.78 8.63 -16.63
C ARG A 166 -3.04 8.87 -17.93
N VAL A 167 -1.99 8.09 -18.18
CA VAL A 167 -1.20 8.14 -19.42
C VAL A 167 -2.07 7.92 -20.67
N ASP A 168 -3.14 7.12 -20.57
CA ASP A 168 -4.09 6.91 -21.67
C ASP A 168 -4.80 8.20 -22.10
N GLN A 169 -4.99 9.16 -21.19
CA GLN A 169 -5.60 10.45 -21.48
C GLN A 169 -4.68 11.35 -22.30
N CYS A 170 -3.37 11.06 -22.32
CA CYS A 170 -2.38 11.81 -23.09
C CYS A 170 -2.30 11.37 -24.55
N ARG A 171 -2.72 10.14 -24.88
CA ARG A 171 -2.58 9.54 -26.22
C ARG A 171 -3.20 10.34 -27.37
N PRO A 172 -4.35 11.02 -27.21
CA PRO A 172 -4.92 11.85 -28.29
C PRO A 172 -4.14 13.12 -28.59
N TYR A 173 -3.19 13.52 -27.73
CA TYR A 173 -2.38 14.71 -27.92
C TYR A 173 -1.00 14.42 -28.51
N LEU A 174 -0.66 13.14 -28.68
CA LEU A 174 0.57 12.76 -29.36
C LEU A 174 0.48 13.15 -30.84
N PRO A 175 1.63 13.40 -31.52
CA PRO A 175 1.65 13.60 -32.96
C PRO A 175 1.01 12.42 -33.69
N THR A 176 0.35 12.67 -34.82
CA THR A 176 -0.36 11.61 -35.58
C THR A 176 0.53 10.47 -36.07
N CYS A 177 1.84 10.71 -36.16
CA CYS A 177 2.84 9.71 -36.52
C CYS A 177 3.36 8.88 -35.35
N ASP A 178 3.01 9.21 -34.11
CA ASP A 178 3.43 8.47 -32.93
C ASP A 178 2.68 7.13 -32.84
N PRO A 179 3.38 5.99 -32.63
CA PRO A 179 2.74 4.67 -32.55
C PRO A 179 1.73 4.54 -31.41
N GLN A 180 1.81 5.38 -30.38
CA GLN A 180 0.88 5.42 -29.26
C GLN A 180 -0.28 6.40 -29.49
N TYR A 181 -0.26 7.18 -30.59
CA TYR A 181 -1.35 8.07 -30.93
C TYR A 181 -2.64 7.28 -31.10
N ARG A 182 -3.67 7.70 -30.36
CA ARG A 182 -5.03 7.20 -30.54
C ARG A 182 -5.91 8.40 -30.74
N ALA A 183 -6.50 8.51 -31.94
CA ALA A 183 -7.46 9.55 -32.23
C ALA A 183 -8.48 9.63 -31.10
N ALA A 184 -8.76 10.85 -30.62
CA ALA A 184 -9.82 11.07 -29.65
C ALA A 184 -11.10 10.52 -30.25
N THR A 185 -11.46 9.29 -29.87
CA THR A 185 -12.77 8.76 -30.19
C THR A 185 -13.68 9.73 -29.46
N ALA A 186 -14.47 10.48 -30.24
CA ALA A 186 -15.53 11.32 -29.71
C ALA A 186 -16.44 10.38 -28.95
N THR A 187 -16.09 10.15 -27.70
CA THR A 187 -16.94 9.54 -26.71
C THR A 187 -18.01 10.59 -26.64
N ILE A 188 -19.11 10.33 -27.36
CA ILE A 188 -20.38 11.01 -27.20
C ILE A 188 -20.52 11.08 -25.70
N ARG A 189 -20.24 12.27 -25.14
CA ARG A 189 -20.46 12.57 -23.74
C ARG A 189 -21.97 12.49 -23.62
N ARG A 190 -22.48 11.27 -23.44
CA ARG A 190 -23.79 11.05 -22.87
C ARG A 190 -23.73 11.86 -21.58
N GLU A 191 -24.52 12.92 -21.55
CA GLU A 191 -24.70 13.77 -20.39
C GLU A 191 -24.74 12.87 -19.17
N ALA A 192 -23.85 13.15 -18.21
CA ALA A 192 -23.65 12.29 -17.06
C ALA A 192 -25.01 12.06 -16.38
N PRO A 193 -25.58 10.84 -16.42
CA PRO A 193 -26.70 10.55 -15.56
C PRO A 193 -26.12 10.58 -14.15
N THR A 194 -26.71 11.38 -13.28
CA THR A 194 -26.49 11.40 -11.83
C THR A 194 -26.11 10.01 -11.31
N MET A 195 -24.80 9.82 -11.10
CA MET A 195 -24.15 8.53 -10.86
C MET A 195 -24.35 8.07 -9.41
N ILE A 196 -25.60 7.76 -9.05
CA ILE A 196 -25.90 6.96 -7.85
C ILE A 196 -26.77 5.73 -8.18
N GLN A 197 -27.36 5.60 -9.38
CA GLN A 197 -28.38 4.54 -9.57
C GLN A 197 -28.15 3.51 -10.69
N LYS A 198 -27.13 3.63 -11.55
CA LYS A 198 -26.95 2.65 -12.64
C LYS A 198 -25.49 2.31 -12.93
N ALA A 199 -24.73 1.96 -11.90
CA ALA A 199 -23.66 0.99 -12.10
C ALA A 199 -24.33 -0.36 -12.38
N SER A 200 -24.68 -0.60 -13.64
CA SER A 200 -24.71 -1.90 -14.33
C SER A 200 -24.82 -3.16 -13.45
N ALA A 201 -26.07 -3.56 -13.18
CA ALA A 201 -26.45 -4.92 -12.79
C ALA A 201 -25.94 -6.02 -13.76
N SER A 202 -25.49 -5.65 -14.96
CA SER A 202 -25.18 -6.57 -16.05
C SER A 202 -23.87 -7.36 -15.92
N CYS A 203 -23.01 -7.11 -14.94
CA CYS A 203 -21.79 -7.91 -14.75
C CYS A 203 -21.92 -8.95 -13.62
N TRP A 204 -22.91 -8.83 -12.73
CA TRP A 204 -22.98 -9.66 -11.53
C TRP A 204 -24.26 -10.52 -11.46
N GLU A 205 -25.29 -10.18 -12.22
CA GLU A 205 -26.52 -11.00 -12.30
C GLU A 205 -26.29 -12.37 -12.95
N SER A 206 -25.33 -12.51 -13.87
CA SER A 206 -25.09 -13.79 -14.56
C SER A 206 -24.04 -14.68 -13.91
N THR A 207 -23.40 -14.26 -12.82
CA THR A 207 -22.32 -15.05 -12.19
C THR A 207 -22.18 -14.76 -10.70
N ALA A 208 -23.30 -14.72 -9.99
CA ALA A 208 -23.27 -14.76 -8.53
C ALA A 208 -22.68 -16.12 -8.10
N MET A 209 -21.35 -16.22 -8.03
CA MET A 209 -20.69 -17.34 -7.38
C MET A 209 -21.36 -17.49 -6.00
N PRO A 210 -21.69 -18.71 -5.55
CA PRO A 210 -22.47 -18.93 -4.33
C PRO A 210 -21.93 -18.17 -3.10
N SER A 211 -20.62 -17.91 -3.06
CA SER A 211 -19.94 -17.14 -2.01
C SER A 211 -20.32 -15.65 -1.95
N TYR A 212 -20.69 -15.00 -3.06
CA TYR A 212 -21.11 -13.59 -3.09
C TYR A 212 -22.60 -13.38 -2.92
N ALA A 213 -23.40 -14.45 -2.93
CA ALA A 213 -24.86 -14.36 -2.81
C ALA A 213 -25.28 -13.63 -1.51
N ILE A 214 -24.54 -13.83 -0.42
CA ILE A 214 -24.79 -13.13 0.85
C ILE A 214 -24.58 -11.62 0.74
N LEU A 215 -23.52 -11.18 0.05
CA LEU A 215 -23.20 -9.76 -0.13
C LEU A 215 -24.20 -9.08 -1.06
N TYR A 216 -24.56 -9.75 -2.16
CA TYR A 216 -25.60 -9.29 -3.07
C TYR A 216 -26.93 -9.10 -2.34
N LYS A 217 -27.38 -10.13 -1.61
CA LYS A 217 -28.61 -10.07 -0.82
C LYS A 217 -28.53 -8.97 0.25
N ALA A 218 -27.38 -8.81 0.91
CA ALA A 218 -27.21 -7.80 1.96
C ALA A 218 -27.31 -6.37 1.42
N MET A 219 -26.70 -6.11 0.27
CA MET A 219 -26.72 -4.82 -0.41
C MET A 219 -28.16 -4.43 -0.83
N HIS A 220 -28.92 -5.37 -1.41
CA HIS A 220 -30.29 -5.13 -1.88
C HIS A 220 -31.32 -5.05 -0.74
N SER A 221 -31.19 -5.92 0.27
CA SER A 221 -32.08 -5.93 1.44
C SER A 221 -31.76 -4.85 2.47
N ASN A 222 -30.70 -4.05 2.22
CA ASN A 222 -30.28 -2.98 3.12
C ASN A 222 -29.90 -3.46 4.53
N GLN A 223 -29.52 -4.74 4.63
CA GLN A 223 -29.24 -5.42 5.89
C GLN A 223 -27.81 -5.16 6.35
N LYS A 224 -27.62 -5.14 7.68
CA LYS A 224 -26.28 -5.01 8.26
C LYS A 224 -25.53 -6.33 8.12
N ILE A 225 -24.26 -6.23 7.78
CA ILE A 225 -23.34 -7.36 7.79
C ILE A 225 -22.30 -7.16 8.89
N ARG A 226 -21.75 -8.28 9.36
CA ARG A 226 -20.60 -8.31 10.25
C ARG A 226 -19.43 -8.93 9.53
N VAL A 227 -18.33 -8.19 9.50
CA VAL A 227 -17.10 -8.52 8.82
C VAL A 227 -16.04 -8.78 9.88
N LEU A 228 -15.49 -9.98 9.89
CA LEU A 228 -14.36 -10.34 10.73
C LEU A 228 -13.07 -9.95 10.01
N VAL A 229 -12.24 -9.11 10.64
CA VAL A 229 -11.05 -8.51 10.06
C VAL A 229 -9.80 -8.99 10.80
N ARG A 230 -8.71 -9.21 10.07
CA ARG A 230 -7.38 -9.55 10.62
C ARG A 230 -6.36 -8.41 10.49
N TYR A 231 -5.35 -8.47 11.34
CA TYR A 231 -4.03 -7.89 11.10
C TYR A 231 -3.16 -8.87 10.30
N VAL A 232 -1.91 -8.49 10.03
CA VAL A 232 -0.87 -9.37 9.46
C VAL A 232 -0.67 -10.62 10.33
N ASP A 233 -0.68 -10.46 11.66
CA ASP A 233 -0.26 -11.49 12.61
C ASP A 233 -1.42 -12.09 13.44
N GLY A 234 -2.67 -11.92 13.01
CA GLY A 234 -3.82 -12.51 13.71
C GLY A 234 -5.10 -11.70 13.62
N MET A 235 -6.12 -12.08 14.39
CA MET A 235 -7.44 -11.43 14.35
C MET A 235 -7.41 -10.04 14.97
N ARG A 236 -7.96 -9.05 14.27
CA ARG A 236 -8.08 -7.65 14.73
C ARG A 236 -9.38 -7.43 15.49
N GLY A 237 -10.49 -7.88 14.92
CA GLY A 237 -11.81 -7.60 15.45
C GLY A 237 -12.91 -7.74 14.41
N THR A 238 -14.08 -7.18 14.70
CA THR A 238 -15.25 -7.21 13.82
C THR A 238 -15.71 -5.80 13.47
N ILE A 239 -16.18 -5.62 12.23
CA ILE A 239 -16.82 -4.40 11.75
C ILE A 239 -18.25 -4.74 11.38
N THR A 240 -19.22 -4.10 12.04
CA THR A 240 -20.64 -4.27 11.74
C THR A 240 -21.16 -3.03 11.04
N GLY A 241 -21.73 -3.14 9.84
CA GLY A 241 -22.20 -1.98 9.10
C GLY A 241 -23.12 -2.35 7.95
N LYS A 242 -23.76 -1.34 7.36
CA LYS A 242 -24.59 -1.52 6.16
C LYS A 242 -23.69 -1.54 4.92
N LEU A 243 -23.82 -2.56 4.08
CA LEU A 243 -23.02 -2.70 2.87
C LEU A 243 -23.53 -1.74 1.78
N LEU A 244 -22.64 -0.89 1.26
CA LEU A 244 -22.93 0.01 0.14
C LEU A 244 -22.42 -0.55 -1.20
N ALA A 245 -21.21 -1.13 -1.19
CA ALA A 245 -20.58 -1.69 -2.37
C ALA A 245 -19.60 -2.79 -1.98
N TYR A 246 -19.38 -3.73 -2.90
CA TYR A 246 -18.34 -4.75 -2.79
C TYR A 246 -17.72 -5.04 -4.16
N ASP A 247 -16.53 -5.65 -4.18
CA ASP A 247 -15.87 -6.06 -5.43
C ASP A 247 -15.44 -7.55 -5.42
N LYS A 248 -14.80 -7.98 -6.51
CA LYS A 248 -14.28 -9.35 -6.71
C LYS A 248 -13.15 -9.75 -5.76
N HIS A 249 -12.54 -8.78 -5.07
CA HIS A 249 -11.47 -9.00 -4.11
C HIS A 249 -11.97 -8.97 -2.67
N LEU A 250 -13.28 -8.82 -2.44
CA LEU A 250 -13.89 -8.58 -1.13
C LEU A 250 -13.46 -7.25 -0.51
N ASN A 251 -13.13 -6.23 -1.31
CA ASN A 251 -13.10 -4.87 -0.83
C ASN A 251 -14.54 -4.44 -0.52
N LEU A 252 -14.83 -4.02 0.70
CA LEU A 252 -16.18 -3.71 1.18
C LEU A 252 -16.28 -2.24 1.58
N LEU A 253 -17.30 -1.56 1.09
CA LEU A 253 -17.65 -0.21 1.53
C LEU A 253 -18.83 -0.28 2.50
N LEU A 254 -18.60 0.05 3.77
CA LEU A 254 -19.62 -0.02 4.82
C LEU A 254 -20.01 1.38 5.30
N GLN A 255 -21.30 1.60 5.51
CA GLN A 255 -21.86 2.82 6.10
C GLN A 255 -22.32 2.58 7.55
N ARG A 256 -22.22 3.62 8.38
CA ARG A 256 -22.61 3.59 9.82
C ARG A 256 -21.97 2.39 10.53
N ALA A 257 -20.69 2.19 10.28
CA ALA A 257 -19.96 1.02 10.73
C ALA A 257 -19.58 1.15 12.20
N GLN A 258 -19.77 0.09 12.97
CA GLN A 258 -19.29 -0.05 14.33
C GLN A 258 -18.17 -1.08 14.34
N GLU A 259 -16.96 -0.65 14.65
CA GLU A 259 -15.80 -1.51 14.77
C GLU A 259 -15.57 -1.86 16.24
N THR A 260 -15.47 -3.14 16.55
CA THR A 260 -14.99 -3.67 17.83
C THR A 260 -13.65 -4.34 17.57
N PHE A 261 -12.56 -3.79 18.11
CA PHE A 261 -11.20 -4.26 17.83
C PHE A 261 -10.38 -4.41 19.11
N SER A 262 -9.41 -5.31 19.07
CA SER A 262 -8.36 -5.39 20.09
C SER A 262 -7.27 -4.39 19.70
N PRO A 263 -7.01 -3.33 20.51
CA PRO A 263 -5.93 -2.41 20.23
C PRO A 263 -4.61 -3.20 20.26
N ARG A 264 -3.75 -2.94 19.27
CA ARG A 264 -2.32 -3.22 19.42
C ARG A 264 -1.84 -2.22 20.45
N ASN A 265 -1.79 -2.62 21.73
CA ASN A 265 -1.04 -1.82 22.68
C ASN A 265 0.36 -1.68 22.09
N PRO A 266 0.88 -0.45 21.92
CA PRO A 266 2.31 -0.31 21.73
C PRO A 266 2.92 -1.06 22.91
N VAL A 267 3.67 -2.11 22.60
CA VAL A 267 4.41 -2.82 23.61
C VAL A 267 5.38 -1.78 24.13
N GLU A 268 5.05 -1.16 25.27
CA GLU A 268 6.09 -0.66 26.16
C GLU A 268 6.98 -1.88 26.36
N HIS A 269 8.20 -1.78 25.81
CA HIS A 269 9.19 -2.82 25.78
C HIS A 269 9.65 -3.07 27.22
N ASP A 270 8.81 -3.77 27.98
CA ASP A 270 9.20 -4.35 29.24
C ASP A 270 9.97 -5.62 28.86
N GLU A 271 11.28 -5.46 28.66
CA GLU A 271 12.24 -6.51 28.26
C GLU A 271 12.33 -7.65 29.28
N THR A 272 11.65 -7.51 30.41
CA THR A 272 11.82 -8.32 31.61
C THR A 272 11.10 -9.66 31.56
N THR A 273 10.29 -9.96 30.54
CA THR A 273 9.51 -11.21 30.51
C THR A 273 9.60 -11.88 29.14
N GLY A 274 10.45 -12.89 29.02
CA GLY A 274 10.63 -13.75 27.83
C GLY A 274 9.42 -14.62 27.46
N MET A 275 8.20 -14.14 27.67
CA MET A 275 6.98 -14.78 27.18
C MET A 275 6.92 -14.70 25.65
N ARG A 276 6.58 -15.84 25.04
CA ARG A 276 6.36 -15.93 23.59
C ARG A 276 5.26 -14.96 23.16
N THR A 277 5.43 -14.33 22.00
CA THR A 277 4.49 -13.35 21.41
C THR A 277 3.05 -13.87 21.32
N VAL A 278 2.89 -15.19 21.11
CA VAL A 278 1.59 -15.86 21.03
C VAL A 278 0.86 -15.86 22.38
N ASP A 279 1.54 -16.21 23.48
CA ASP A 279 0.93 -16.30 24.81
C ASP A 279 0.47 -14.93 25.32
N ARG A 280 1.22 -13.88 24.98
CA ARG A 280 0.85 -12.49 25.30
C ARG A 280 -0.41 -12.05 24.55
N GLU A 281 -0.59 -12.49 23.30
CA GLU A 281 -1.79 -12.20 22.52
C GLU A 281 -3.01 -12.98 23.04
N ILE A 282 -2.83 -14.25 23.44
CA ILE A 282 -3.88 -15.06 24.08
C ILE A 282 -4.33 -14.43 25.40
N ALA A 283 -3.39 -14.07 26.27
CA ALA A 283 -3.67 -13.40 27.53
C ALA A 283 -4.40 -12.06 27.32
N ARG A 284 -4.06 -11.30 26.26
CA ARG A 284 -4.75 -10.06 25.90
C ARG A 284 -6.20 -10.30 25.50
N ARG A 285 -6.46 -11.35 24.71
CA ARG A 285 -7.82 -11.73 24.31
C ARG A 285 -8.65 -12.17 25.52
N LEU A 286 -8.04 -12.91 26.44
CA LEU A 286 -8.67 -13.31 27.70
C LEU A 286 -8.94 -12.11 28.63
N ALA A 287 -8.07 -11.09 28.62
CA ALA A 287 -8.28 -9.87 29.38
C ALA A 287 -9.44 -9.00 28.86
N GLY A 288 -9.99 -9.31 27.67
CA GLY A 288 -11.26 -8.73 27.20
C GLY A 288 -11.24 -7.23 26.91
N LYS A 289 -10.05 -6.61 26.76
CA LYS A 289 -9.92 -5.18 26.47
C LYS A 289 -10.19 -4.88 25.00
N PHE A 290 -11.44 -5.02 24.57
CA PHE A 290 -11.89 -4.59 23.25
C PHE A 290 -12.24 -3.11 23.25
N GLN A 291 -11.72 -2.36 22.29
CA GLN A 291 -12.14 -0.99 22.01
C GLN A 291 -13.24 -0.99 20.96
N ARG A 292 -14.17 -0.04 21.10
CA ARG A 292 -15.25 0.18 20.15
C ARG A 292 -15.15 1.58 19.58
N ARG A 293 -15.34 1.71 18.26
CA ARG A 293 -15.48 3.00 17.59
C ARG A 293 -16.57 2.97 16.54
N SER A 294 -17.22 4.11 16.34
CA SER A 294 -18.24 4.30 15.30
C SER A 294 -17.64 5.11 14.16
N LEU A 295 -17.86 4.67 12.94
CA LEU A 295 -17.36 5.26 11.71
C LEU A 295 -18.55 5.56 10.81
N SER A 296 -18.63 6.78 10.27
CA SER A 296 -19.69 7.16 9.34
C SER A 296 -19.63 6.31 8.06
N GLN A 297 -18.42 6.07 7.56
CA GLN A 297 -18.12 5.24 6.41
C GLN A 297 -16.74 4.60 6.57
N VAL A 298 -16.57 3.37 6.09
CA VAL A 298 -15.27 2.68 6.10
C VAL A 298 -15.12 1.82 4.85
N LEU A 299 -13.96 1.92 4.21
CA LEU A 299 -13.52 1.00 3.17
C LEU A 299 -12.65 -0.08 3.82
N VAL A 300 -13.10 -1.32 3.76
CA VAL A 300 -12.37 -2.50 4.25
C VAL A 300 -11.71 -3.17 3.07
N ARG A 301 -10.38 -3.30 3.11
CA ARG A 301 -9.62 -4.02 2.09
C ARG A 301 -9.84 -5.53 2.21
N GLY A 302 -10.06 -6.20 1.08
CA GLY A 302 -10.39 -7.61 1.01
C GLY A 302 -9.34 -8.58 1.54
N ASP A 303 -8.05 -8.24 1.40
CA ASP A 303 -6.94 -9.04 1.97
C ASP A 303 -7.02 -9.21 3.50
N ASN A 304 -7.71 -8.27 4.17
CA ASN A 304 -7.91 -8.26 5.62
C ASN A 304 -9.24 -8.91 6.03
N VAL A 305 -10.14 -9.19 5.10
CA VAL A 305 -11.43 -9.84 5.37
C VAL A 305 -11.19 -11.32 5.57
N VAL A 306 -11.65 -11.85 6.71
CA VAL A 306 -11.54 -13.27 7.05
C VAL A 306 -12.86 -13.99 6.85
N LEU A 307 -13.95 -13.39 7.34
CA LEU A 307 -15.29 -13.95 7.26
C LEU A 307 -16.32 -12.82 7.16
N VAL A 308 -17.33 -13.02 6.33
CA VAL A 308 -18.52 -12.16 6.28
C VAL A 308 -19.73 -12.98 6.65
N TYR A 309 -20.55 -12.45 7.55
CA TYR A 309 -21.79 -13.08 7.96
C TYR A 309 -22.85 -12.02 8.24
N TRP A 310 -24.12 -12.45 8.25
CA TRP A 310 -25.22 -11.59 8.64
C TRP A 310 -24.97 -11.08 10.05
N ALA A 311 -25.05 -9.76 10.23
CA ALA A 311 -25.29 -9.27 11.58
C ALA A 311 -26.72 -9.71 11.89
N ALA A 312 -26.88 -10.74 12.72
CA ALA A 312 -28.16 -10.98 13.36
C ALA A 312 -28.67 -9.64 13.89
N GLU A 313 -29.99 -9.44 13.94
CA GLU A 313 -30.57 -8.37 14.74
C GLU A 313 -30.12 -8.58 16.19
N GLU A 314 -28.91 -8.16 16.51
CA GLU A 314 -28.47 -7.97 17.86
C GLU A 314 -29.48 -6.97 18.40
N GLN A 315 -30.29 -7.47 19.33
CA GLN A 315 -31.17 -6.75 20.26
C GLN A 315 -30.35 -5.74 21.08
N SER A 316 -29.60 -4.88 20.40
CA SER A 316 -28.53 -4.00 20.88
C SER A 316 -29.08 -2.68 21.44
N SER A 317 -30.37 -2.66 21.77
CA SER A 317 -30.95 -1.70 22.72
C SER A 317 -31.15 -2.31 24.11
N ARG A 318 -30.97 -3.62 24.32
CA ARG A 318 -30.79 -4.12 25.68
C ARG A 318 -29.38 -3.77 26.11
N THR A 319 -29.27 -2.59 26.71
CA THR A 319 -28.29 -2.26 27.74
C THR A 319 -27.81 -3.55 28.37
N VAL A 320 -26.56 -3.92 28.12
CA VAL A 320 -25.84 -4.88 28.94
C VAL A 320 -25.84 -4.26 30.34
N SER A 321 -26.90 -4.54 31.10
CA SER A 321 -26.89 -4.42 32.54
C SER A 321 -25.64 -5.15 32.95
N ARG A 322 -24.72 -4.40 33.53
CA ARG A 322 -23.48 -4.93 34.08
C ARG A 322 -23.87 -6.08 34.99
N TYR A 323 -23.73 -7.31 34.51
CA TYR A 323 -23.74 -8.47 35.38
C TYR A 323 -22.47 -8.33 36.20
N ARG A 324 -22.57 -7.63 37.35
CA ARG A 324 -21.61 -7.74 38.42
C ARG A 324 -21.71 -9.19 38.87
N PRO A 325 -20.70 -10.05 38.67
CA PRO A 325 -20.66 -11.28 39.43
C PRO A 325 -20.67 -10.85 40.90
N HIS A 326 -21.74 -11.21 41.61
CA HIS A 326 -21.75 -11.10 43.06
C HIS A 326 -20.59 -11.97 43.54
N ALA A 327 -19.50 -11.31 43.94
CA ALA A 327 -18.48 -11.96 44.73
C ALA A 327 -19.18 -12.60 45.94
N PRO A 328 -19.06 -13.91 46.16
CA PRO A 328 -19.62 -14.54 47.34
C PRO A 328 -18.97 -13.86 48.55
N LYS A 329 -19.78 -13.21 49.38
CA LYS A 329 -19.34 -12.73 50.70
C LYS A 329 -18.97 -13.97 51.49
N THR A 330 -17.68 -14.24 51.63
CA THR A 330 -17.14 -15.17 52.62
C THR A 330 -17.39 -14.57 54.00
N THR A 331 -18.56 -14.86 54.57
CA THR A 331 -18.78 -14.73 56.02
C THR A 331 -17.94 -15.80 56.70
N PHE A 332 -16.69 -15.45 57.03
CA PHE A 332 -15.89 -16.19 58.00
C PHE A 332 -16.57 -16.05 59.36
N GLY A 333 -17.09 -17.17 59.86
CA GLY A 333 -17.53 -17.30 61.25
C GLY A 333 -16.34 -17.15 62.18
N SER A 334 -16.36 -16.11 63.01
CA SER A 334 -15.52 -16.00 64.19
C SER A 334 -16.24 -16.69 65.36
N VAL A 335 -16.04 -18.00 65.49
CA VAL A 335 -16.32 -18.73 66.73
C VAL A 335 -15.08 -18.58 67.61
N GLY A 336 -15.27 -18.00 68.79
CA GLY A 336 -14.19 -17.52 69.66
C GLY A 336 -13.43 -18.59 70.44
N CYS A 337 -12.37 -18.16 71.11
CA CYS A 337 -11.96 -18.61 72.45
C CYS A 337 -10.68 -17.89 72.87
N ALA A 338 -10.74 -17.05 73.91
CA ALA A 338 -9.65 -16.82 74.85
C ALA A 338 -10.19 -16.09 76.09
N SER A 339 -10.58 -16.89 77.08
CA SER A 339 -10.82 -16.44 78.44
C SER A 339 -9.46 -16.30 79.15
N VAL A 340 -9.14 -15.10 79.63
CA VAL A 340 -8.03 -14.84 80.56
C VAL A 340 -8.48 -13.77 81.55
N MET A 341 -8.68 -14.15 82.81
CA MET A 341 -8.36 -13.37 84.03
C MET A 341 -8.76 -14.25 85.24
N LYS A 342 -7.79 -14.85 85.91
CA LYS A 342 -6.92 -14.33 87.00
C LYS A 342 -7.64 -14.33 88.36
N ARG A 343 -6.99 -15.05 89.28
CA ARG A 343 -7.21 -15.06 90.73
C ARG A 343 -6.91 -13.71 91.36
#